data_AF-A0A1J5DP72-F1
#
_entry.id   AF-A0A1J5DP72-F1
#
_cell.length_a   1.000
_cell.length_b   1.000
_cell.length_c   1.000
_cell.angle_alpha   90.00
_cell.angle_beta   90.00
_cell.angle_gamma   90.00
#
_symmetry.space_group_name_H-M   'P 1'
#
loop_
_entity.id
_entity.type
_entity.pdbx_description
1 polymer ?
#
loop_
_entity_poly.entity_id
_entity_poly.type
_entity_poly.pdbx_seq_one_letter_code
_entity_poly.pdbx_strand_id
1 'polypeptide(L)'
;MALDKTKKDCYGVLDKVFPIGSDGLREVVAGCFDCPVKRECLQDALKTKDGLGFRAQLLERAPAEGVTGFLRRWSQMKEINRRLKEEKR
;
A
#
# COMPACT_ATOMS: atom_id res chain seq x y z
N MET A 1 17.47 23.27 2.27
CA MET A 1 16.21 23.81 1.73
C MET A 1 15.28 22.64 1.40
N ALA A 2 14.27 22.38 2.23
CA ALA A 2 13.21 21.40 1.95
C ALA A 2 11.85 22.07 2.23
N LEU A 3 11.50 23.03 1.37
CA LEU A 3 10.11 23.41 1.13
C LEU A 3 9.51 22.20 0.42
N ASP A 4 8.55 21.46 0.95
CA ASP A 4 7.20 21.94 1.21
C ASP A 4 6.44 20.79 1.90
N LYS A 5 6.50 20.74 3.25
CA LYS A 5 5.56 19.95 4.07
C LYS A 5 4.19 20.66 4.15
N THR A 6 3.72 21.31 3.08
CA THR A 6 2.32 21.70 3.04
C THR A 6 1.51 20.44 2.87
N LYS A 7 0.47 20.35 3.70
CA LYS A 7 -0.63 19.41 3.64
C LYS A 7 -1.23 19.38 2.23
N LYS A 8 -0.62 18.67 1.29
CA LYS A 8 -1.35 18.26 0.10
C LYS A 8 -2.27 17.15 0.55
N ASP A 9 -3.58 17.34 0.40
CA ASP A 9 -4.63 16.36 0.74
C ASP A 9 -4.49 14.99 0.05
N CYS A 10 -3.44 14.79 -0.76
CA CYS A 10 -3.10 13.55 -1.44
C CYS A 10 -1.93 12.77 -0.80
N TYR A 11 -1.12 13.34 0.10
CA TYR A 11 0.04 12.63 0.65
C TYR A 11 -0.40 11.42 1.48
N GLY A 12 0.11 10.22 1.15
CA GLY A 12 -0.22 8.98 1.86
C GLY A 12 -1.66 8.48 1.65
N VAL A 13 -2.48 9.16 0.84
CA VAL A 13 -3.86 8.75 0.56
C VAL A 13 -3.86 7.82 -0.63
N LEU A 14 -3.95 6.51 -0.36
CA LEU A 14 -3.81 5.47 -1.38
C LEU A 14 -4.80 5.61 -2.54
N ASP A 15 -6.05 6.00 -2.27
CA ASP A 15 -7.08 6.20 -3.29
C ASP A 15 -6.78 7.39 -4.22
N LYS A 16 -6.06 8.42 -3.74
CA LYS A 16 -5.70 9.60 -4.54
C LYS A 16 -4.40 9.44 -5.31
N VAL A 17 -3.42 8.73 -4.75
CA VAL A 17 -2.10 8.53 -5.38
C VAL A 17 -2.04 7.27 -6.23
N PHE A 18 -2.86 6.28 -5.89
CA PHE A 18 -2.93 4.98 -6.56
C PHE A 18 -4.40 4.52 -6.70
N PRO A 19 -5.24 5.32 -7.40
CA PRO A 19 -6.64 5.01 -7.62
C PRO A 19 -6.83 3.68 -8.36
N ILE A 20 -8.03 3.12 -8.21
CA ILE A 20 -8.50 2.01 -9.05
C ILE A 20 -8.82 2.60 -10.43
N GLY A 21 -8.04 2.20 -11.44
CA GLY A 21 -8.27 2.53 -12.84
C GLY A 21 -9.49 1.81 -13.41
N SER A 22 -9.87 2.19 -14.63
CA SER A 22 -11.05 1.71 -15.34
C SER A 22 -11.07 0.19 -15.53
N ASP A 23 -9.89 -0.43 -15.62
CA ASP A 23 -9.70 -1.86 -15.80
C ASP A 23 -9.72 -2.65 -14.47
N GLY A 24 -10.03 -1.99 -13.35
CA GLY A 24 -9.99 -2.59 -12.01
C GLY A 24 -8.57 -2.79 -11.47
N LEU A 25 -7.54 -2.35 -12.22
CA LEU A 25 -6.15 -2.33 -11.79
C LEU A 25 -5.82 -0.96 -11.18
N ARG A 26 -4.99 -0.94 -10.14
CA ARG A 26 -4.55 0.31 -9.56
C ARG A 26 -3.41 0.92 -10.37
N GLU A 27 -3.50 2.21 -10.65
CA GLU A 27 -2.53 2.94 -11.48
C GLU A 27 -2.03 4.19 -10.76
N VAL A 28 -0.75 4.53 -10.95
CA VAL A 28 -0.19 5.78 -10.40
C VAL A 28 -0.62 6.92 -11.30
N VAL A 29 -1.23 7.95 -10.72
CA VAL A 29 -1.66 9.15 -11.45
C VAL A 29 -0.44 9.81 -12.11
N ALA A 30 -0.57 10.22 -13.38
CA ALA A 30 0.51 10.83 -14.16
C ALA A 30 1.19 12.01 -13.42
N GLY A 31 0.41 12.83 -12.70
CA GLY A 31 0.93 13.96 -11.91
C GLY A 31 1.83 13.57 -10.72
N CYS A 32 1.81 12.31 -10.27
CA CYS A 32 2.71 11.83 -9.21
C CYS A 32 4.12 11.49 -9.72
N PHE A 33 4.33 11.34 -11.04
CA PHE A 33 5.65 11.00 -11.59
C PHE A 33 6.67 12.14 -11.45
N ASP A 34 6.21 13.38 -11.56
CA ASP A 34 7.01 14.61 -11.37
C ASP A 34 7.16 15.03 -9.89
N CYS A 35 6.52 14.31 -8.96
CA CYS A 35 6.57 14.68 -7.55
C CYS A 35 7.93 14.28 -6.91
N PRO A 36 8.64 15.21 -6.24
CA PRO A 36 9.94 14.91 -5.62
C PRO A 36 9.80 13.94 -4.43
N VAL A 37 8.66 13.94 -3.74
CA VAL A 37 8.38 13.07 -2.59
C VAL A 37 7.62 11.79 -2.99
N LYS A 38 7.52 11.45 -4.28
CA LYS A 38 6.72 10.31 -4.77
C LYS A 38 7.06 8.98 -4.11
N ARG A 39 8.35 8.73 -3.86
CA ARG A 39 8.81 7.48 -3.23
C ARG A 39 8.33 7.37 -1.79
N GLU A 40 8.53 8.42 -1.00
CA GLU A 40 8.14 8.44 0.41
C GLU A 40 6.61 8.40 0.55
N CYS A 41 5.90 9.19 -0.26
CA CYS A 41 4.44 9.21 -0.32
C CYS A 41 3.85 7.83 -0.65
N LEU A 42 4.38 7.14 -1.66
CA LEU A 42 3.91 5.81 -2.05
C LEU A 42 4.24 4.76 -0.99
N GLN A 43 5.43 4.84 -0.38
CA GLN A 43 5.81 3.94 0.72
C GLN A 43 4.91 4.11 1.94
N ASP A 44 4.54 5.35 2.28
CA ASP A 44 3.63 5.63 3.39
C ASP A 44 2.19 5.24 3.04
N ALA A 45 1.73 5.48 1.82
CA ALA A 45 0.42 5.02 1.34
C ALA A 45 0.29 3.49 1.43
N LEU A 46 1.35 2.73 1.17
CA LEU A 46 1.37 1.26 1.32
C LEU A 46 1.35 0.78 2.78
N LYS A 47 1.69 1.64 3.75
CA LYS A 47 1.61 1.32 5.19
C LYS A 47 0.21 1.57 5.77
N THR A 48 -0.62 2.38 5.11
CA THR A 48 -2.01 2.64 5.54
C THR A 48 -2.89 1.40 5.42
N LYS A 49 -4.07 1.41 6.07
CA LYS A 49 -5.07 0.32 6.02
C LYS A 49 -5.36 -0.18 4.60
N ASP A 50 -5.61 0.72 3.66
CA ASP A 50 -5.89 0.35 2.27
C ASP A 50 -4.67 -0.28 1.57
N GLY A 51 -3.46 0.11 1.97
CA GLY A 51 -2.20 -0.43 1.46
C GLY A 51 -1.92 -1.82 2.01
N LEU A 52 -2.20 -2.02 3.29
CA LEU A 52 -2.16 -3.31 3.96
C LEU A 52 -3.17 -4.30 3.36
N GLY A 53 -4.39 -3.85 3.06
CA GLY A 53 -5.40 -4.65 2.36
C GLY A 53 -4.95 -5.08 0.96
N PHE A 54 -4.35 -4.16 0.20
CA PHE A 54 -3.76 -4.49 -1.11
C PHE A 54 -2.64 -5.53 -1.00
N ARG A 55 -1.74 -5.40 -0.02
CA ARG A 55 -0.67 -6.39 0.22
C ARG A 55 -1.25 -7.76 0.57
N ALA A 56 -2.33 -7.82 1.34
CA ALA A 56 -3.02 -9.08 1.65
C ALA A 56 -3.58 -9.75 0.39
N GLN A 57 -4.26 -8.98 -0.49
CA GLN A 57 -4.78 -9.51 -1.76
C GLN A 57 -3.66 -10.01 -2.68
N LEU A 58 -2.53 -9.28 -2.75
CA LEU A 58 -1.37 -9.71 -3.53
C LEU A 58 -0.75 -11.01 -2.98
N LEU A 59 -0.70 -11.14 -1.66
CA LEU A 59 -0.25 -12.34 -0.94
C LEU A 59 -1.16 -13.55 -1.17
N GLU A 60 -2.47 -13.33 -1.29
CA GLU A 60 -3.45 -14.37 -1.59
C GLU A 60 -3.32 -14.86 -3.04
N ARG A 61 -3.06 -13.93 -3.98
CA ARG A 61 -2.83 -14.25 -5.39
C ARG A 61 -1.48 -14.92 -5.68
N ALA A 62 -0.49 -14.74 -4.79
CA ALA A 62 0.83 -15.35 -4.95
C ALA A 62 0.75 -16.88 -4.74
N PRO A 63 1.28 -17.71 -5.66
CA PRO A 63 1.31 -19.16 -5.47
C PRO A 63 2.17 -19.52 -4.25
N ALA A 64 1.70 -20.41 -3.36
CA ALA A 64 2.63 -21.05 -2.42
C ALA A 64 3.16 -22.33 -3.02
N GLU A 65 4.46 -22.34 -3.16
CA GLU A 65 5.26 -23.53 -3.30
C GLU A 65 5.44 -24.20 -1.92
N GLY A 66 4.73 -25.32 -1.73
CA GLY A 66 4.89 -26.21 -0.58
C GLY A 66 4.49 -25.65 0.79
N VAL A 67 4.84 -26.41 1.83
CA VAL A 67 4.46 -26.16 3.22
C VAL A 67 5.15 -24.90 3.79
N THR A 68 6.39 -24.65 3.39
CA THR A 68 7.16 -23.44 3.76
C THR A 68 6.53 -22.18 3.19
N GLY A 69 6.08 -22.22 1.93
CA GLY A 69 5.35 -21.12 1.30
C GLY A 69 4.03 -20.82 2.01
N PHE A 70 3.29 -21.85 2.42
CA PHE A 70 2.06 -21.70 3.19
C PHE A 70 2.30 -21.03 4.56
N LEU A 71 3.31 -21.49 5.31
CA LEU A 71 3.67 -20.90 6.61
C LEU A 71 4.10 -19.44 6.48
N ARG A 72 4.89 -19.11 5.45
CA ARG A 72 5.31 -17.74 5.17
C ARG A 72 4.13 -16.84 4.84
N ARG A 73 3.20 -17.30 3.98
CA ARG A 73 1.96 -16.56 3.67
C ARG A 73 1.12 -16.34 4.91
N TRP A 74 0.92 -17.36 5.74
CA TRP A 74 0.14 -17.24 6.97
C TRP A 74 0.78 -16.28 7.98
N SER A 75 2.10 -16.32 8.14
CA SER A 75 2.85 -15.36 8.98
C SER A 75 2.66 -13.92 8.48
N GLN A 76 2.78 -13.69 7.18
CA GLN A 76 2.59 -12.36 6.58
C GLN A 76 1.14 -11.87 6.69
N MET A 77 0.15 -12.74 6.45
CA MET A 77 -1.27 -12.44 6.67
C MET A 77 -1.57 -12.08 8.14
N LYS A 78 -0.97 -12.81 9.09
CA LYS A 78 -1.10 -12.50 10.52
C LYS A 78 -0.50 -11.15 10.86
N GLU A 79 0.67 -10.82 10.33
CA GLU A 79 1.30 -9.53 10.57
C GLU A 79 0.45 -8.38 10.00
N ILE A 80 -0.09 -8.53 8.79
CA ILE A 80 -0.99 -7.55 8.17
C ILE A 80 -2.23 -7.35 9.04
N ASN A 81 -2.87 -8.44 9.47
CA ASN A 81 -4.05 -8.36 10.34
C ASN A 81 -3.74 -7.74 11.71
N ARG A 82 -2.54 -7.98 12.26
CA ARG A 82 -2.11 -7.32 13.50
C ARG A 82 -2.02 -5.81 13.32
N ARG A 83 -1.34 -5.35 12.27
CA ARG A 83 -1.20 -3.91 11.95
C ARG A 83 -2.56 -3.25 11.69
N LEU A 84 -3.47 -3.92 10.98
CA LEU A 84 -4.83 -3.44 10.75
C LEU A 84 -5.66 -3.31 12.05
N LYS A 85 -5.44 -4.20 13.03
CA LYS A 85 -6.06 -4.11 14.36
C LYS A 85 -5.48 -2.97 15.19
N GLU A 86 -4.17 -2.76 15.13
CA GLU A 86 -3.48 -1.69 15.88
C GLU A 86 -3.91 -0.29 15.41
N GLU A 87 -4.06 -0.07 14.09
CA GLU A 87 -4.60 1.21 13.59
C GLU A 87 -6.11 1.40 13.82
N LYS A 88 -6.83 0.38 14.33
CA LYS A 88 -8.27 0.47 14.66
C LYS A 88 -8.52 0.90 16.11
N ARG A 89 -7.48 0.96 16.95
CA ARG A 89 -7.54 1.32 18.37
C ARG A 89 -7.11 2.76 18.57
#